data_AF-A0AAU3DGC6-F1
#
_entry.id   AF-A0AAU3DGC6-F1
#
_cell.length_a   1.000
_cell.length_b   1.000
_cell.length_c   1.000
_cell.angle_alpha   90.00
_cell.angle_beta   90.00
_cell.angle_gamma   90.00
#
_symmetry.space_group_name_H-M   'P 1'
#
loop_
_entity.id
_entity.type
_entity.pdbx_description
1 polymer ?
#
loop_
_entity_poly.entity_id
_entity_poly.type
_entity_poly.pdbx_seq_one_letter_code
_entity_poly.pdbx_strand_id
1 'polypeptide(L)'
;MDRGTDGDATHGPRRGGADWLKGARIVGVLGIFYRPEGRMGEPEAVCFVLDDGLSVRLTCTSDGTLHIGAGTWPQMPDWCVPAAQWEFAALAGLPQPPEGGWTVLGTDERRDERGEVHEAVIRCEGGRFVVVGGDTVGIRFTRGHRGAAAPT
;
A
#
# COMPACT_ATOMS: atom_id res chain seq x y z
N MET A 1 7.64 38.26 23.69
CA MET A 1 8.73 37.66 22.90
C MET A 1 9.19 36.50 23.76
N ASP A 2 8.72 35.28 23.49
CA ASP A 2 9.25 34.42 22.43
C ASP A 2 8.15 33.52 21.83
N ARG A 3 8.16 33.38 20.50
CA ARG A 3 7.31 32.44 19.75
C ARG A 3 8.15 31.19 19.51
N GLY A 4 7.92 30.15 20.29
CA GLY A 4 8.37 28.80 19.97
C GLY A 4 7.43 28.18 18.94
N THR A 5 7.85 28.19 17.68
CA THR A 5 7.32 27.34 16.62
C THR A 5 7.63 25.88 16.93
N ASP A 6 6.62 25.08 17.24
CA ASP A 6 6.71 23.62 17.14
C ASP A 6 5.67 23.14 16.15
N GLY A 7 6.09 23.11 14.88
CA GLY A 7 5.44 22.33 13.83
C GLY A 7 5.77 20.85 14.03
N ASP A 8 5.14 20.23 15.03
CA ASP A 8 5.19 18.77 15.22
C ASP A 8 3.80 18.24 15.54
N ALA A 9 2.88 18.49 14.61
CA ALA A 9 1.69 17.70 14.49
C ALA A 9 1.82 16.85 13.22
N THR A 10 1.63 15.54 13.39
CA THR A 10 0.77 14.68 12.56
C THR A 10 1.39 13.49 11.82
N HIS A 11 2.65 13.09 11.96
CA HIS A 11 3.15 11.89 11.23
C HIS A 11 3.69 10.81 12.17
N GLY A 12 2.81 10.32 13.06
CA GLY A 12 3.01 9.00 13.66
C GLY A 12 3.02 7.90 12.58
N PRO A 13 3.55 6.70 12.86
CA PRO A 13 3.56 5.61 11.88
C PRO A 13 2.12 5.32 11.45
N ARG A 14 1.83 5.51 10.16
CA ARG A 14 0.52 5.21 9.55
C ARG A 14 0.26 3.70 9.76
N ARG A 15 -0.72 3.38 10.61
CA ARG A 15 -1.13 2.02 11.00
C ARG A 15 -2.62 1.85 10.68
N GLY A 16 -3.05 0.62 10.42
CA GLY A 16 -4.42 0.29 9.95
C GLY A 16 -5.57 0.91 10.77
N GLY A 17 -6.72 1.05 10.13
CA GLY A 17 -7.95 1.71 10.61
C GLY A 17 -8.82 2.24 9.45
N ALA A 18 -9.81 3.09 9.75
CA ALA A 18 -10.50 3.85 8.70
C ALA A 18 -9.66 5.10 8.31
N ASP A 19 -9.60 5.41 7.01
CA ASP A 19 -8.99 6.63 6.46
C ASP A 19 -7.50 6.90 6.83
N TRP A 20 -6.74 5.90 7.27
CA TRP A 20 -5.33 6.04 7.70
C TRP A 20 -4.36 6.57 6.63
N LEU A 21 -4.75 6.50 5.34
CA LEU A 21 -3.96 7.02 4.23
C LEU A 21 -4.62 8.22 3.53
N LYS A 22 -5.74 8.72 4.04
CA LYS A 22 -6.50 9.78 3.36
C LYS A 22 -5.67 11.05 3.19
N GLY A 23 -5.72 11.61 1.98
CA GLY A 23 -4.96 12.79 1.59
C GLY A 23 -3.50 12.52 1.19
N ALA A 24 -2.95 11.34 1.50
CA ALA A 24 -1.62 10.97 1.03
C ALA A 24 -1.62 10.74 -0.49
N ARG A 25 -0.45 10.91 -1.11
CA ARG A 25 -0.27 10.78 -2.55
C ARG A 25 0.60 9.58 -2.86
N ILE A 26 0.02 8.59 -3.52
CA ILE A 26 0.73 7.37 -3.92
C ILE A 26 1.48 7.65 -5.22
N VAL A 27 2.81 7.57 -5.17
CA VAL A 27 3.70 7.76 -6.33
C VAL A 27 4.30 6.46 -6.84
N GLY A 28 4.05 5.34 -6.17
CA GLY A 28 4.49 4.03 -6.61
C GLY A 28 3.76 2.91 -5.87
N VAL A 29 3.59 1.77 -6.56
CA VAL A 29 3.08 0.54 -5.96
C VAL A 29 3.99 -0.61 -6.39
N LEU A 30 4.67 -1.22 -5.42
CA LEU A 30 5.69 -2.22 -5.63
C LEU A 30 5.32 -3.50 -4.87
N GLY A 31 5.59 -4.66 -5.45
CA GLY A 31 5.58 -5.93 -4.72
C GLY A 31 6.95 -6.21 -4.12
N ILE A 32 6.98 -6.93 -3.00
CA ILE A 32 8.19 -7.51 -2.42
C ILE A 32 8.18 -8.99 -2.77
N PHE A 33 9.19 -9.44 -3.50
CA PHE A 33 9.24 -10.80 -4.02
C PHE A 33 10.46 -11.54 -3.49
N TYR A 34 10.25 -12.78 -3.06
CA TYR A 34 11.35 -13.73 -2.86
C TYR A 34 11.79 -14.25 -4.24
N ARG A 35 13.10 -14.21 -4.51
CA ARG A 35 13.72 -14.60 -5.79
C ARG A 35 14.96 -15.47 -5.60
N PRO A 36 14.79 -16.76 -5.25
CA PRO A 36 15.74 -17.77 -5.65
C PRO A 36 15.63 -18.02 -7.17
N GLU A 37 16.66 -18.61 -7.77
CA GLU A 37 16.82 -18.81 -9.23
C GLU A 37 15.52 -19.29 -9.92
N GLY A 38 14.92 -18.42 -10.75
CA GLY A 38 14.07 -18.84 -11.87
C GLY A 38 12.54 -18.82 -11.72
N ARG A 39 11.92 -18.25 -10.67
CA ARG A 39 10.46 -17.96 -10.69
C ARG A 39 10.10 -16.63 -10.03
N MET A 40 9.25 -15.85 -10.71
CA MET A 40 8.41 -14.85 -10.05
C MET A 40 7.16 -15.57 -9.53
N GLY A 41 6.99 -15.59 -8.21
CA GLY A 41 5.73 -15.92 -7.56
C GLY A 41 4.83 -14.69 -7.41
N GLU A 42 3.74 -14.86 -6.67
CA GLU A 42 2.96 -13.74 -6.14
C GLU A 42 3.78 -12.95 -5.10
N PRO A 43 3.50 -11.66 -4.87
CA PRO A 43 4.26 -10.86 -3.92
C PRO A 43 3.98 -11.31 -2.47
N GLU A 44 5.01 -11.37 -1.64
CA GLU A 44 4.88 -11.63 -0.19
C GLU A 44 4.36 -10.39 0.57
N ALA A 45 4.59 -9.22 -0.01
CA ALA A 45 4.05 -7.95 0.48
C ALA A 45 3.85 -6.97 -0.67
N VAL A 46 2.95 -6.01 -0.48
CA VAL A 46 2.83 -4.84 -1.35
C VAL A 46 3.22 -3.58 -0.60
N CYS A 47 3.89 -2.68 -1.29
CA CYS A 47 4.44 -1.43 -0.77
C CYS A 47 3.89 -0.27 -1.58
N PHE A 48 3.16 0.63 -0.91
CA PHE A 48 2.70 1.90 -1.46
C PHE A 48 3.73 2.97 -1.10
N VAL A 49 4.42 3.48 -2.12
CA VAL A 49 5.39 4.57 -1.98
C VAL A 49 4.66 5.90 -2.09
N LEU A 50 4.97 6.81 -1.18
CA LEU A 50 4.29 8.10 -1.02
C LEU A 50 5.20 9.24 -1.46
N ASP A 51 4.62 10.39 -1.81
CA ASP A 51 5.34 11.57 -2.30
C ASP A 51 6.23 12.23 -1.24
N ASP A 52 5.94 12.00 0.04
CA ASP A 52 6.73 12.42 1.19
C ASP A 52 7.99 11.57 1.42
N GLY A 53 8.25 10.56 0.57
CA GLY A 53 9.38 9.64 0.68
C GLY A 53 9.14 8.49 1.68
N LEU A 54 8.00 8.46 2.36
CA LEU A 54 7.59 7.33 3.20
C LEU A 54 6.95 6.23 2.35
N SER A 55 6.70 5.10 3.00
CA SER A 55 5.94 4.01 2.40
C SER A 55 5.04 3.33 3.41
N VAL A 56 4.05 2.62 2.90
CA VAL A 56 3.17 1.75 3.69
C VAL A 56 3.20 0.37 3.08
N ARG A 57 3.37 -0.64 3.94
CA ARG A 57 3.48 -2.04 3.56
C ARG A 57 2.29 -2.83 4.08
N LEU A 58 1.73 -3.65 3.20
CA LEU A 58 0.75 -4.66 3.53
C LEU A 58 1.39 -6.02 3.28
N THR A 59 1.42 -6.87 4.30
CA THR A 59 2.13 -8.16 4.30
C THR A 59 1.18 -9.25 4.76
N CYS A 60 1.20 -10.40 4.10
CA CYS A 60 0.47 -11.57 4.58
C CYS A 60 1.12 -12.11 5.85
N THR A 61 0.31 -12.46 6.82
CA THR A 61 0.71 -13.20 8.02
C THR A 61 0.48 -14.69 7.78
N SER A 62 1.02 -15.53 8.67
CA SER A 62 0.90 -16.99 8.55
C SER A 62 -0.53 -17.53 8.68
N ASP A 63 -1.48 -16.74 9.21
CA ASP A 63 -2.89 -17.13 9.28
C ASP A 63 -3.74 -16.59 8.10
N GLY A 64 -3.07 -16.07 7.06
CA GLY A 64 -3.70 -15.56 5.85
C GLY A 64 -4.26 -14.15 5.99
N THR A 65 -4.05 -13.48 7.12
CA THR A 65 -4.48 -12.10 7.35
C THR A 65 -3.46 -11.09 6.80
N LEU A 66 -3.86 -9.83 6.67
CA LEU A 66 -3.03 -8.70 6.24
C LEU A 66 -2.58 -7.88 7.44
N HIS A 67 -1.27 -7.81 7.65
CA HIS A 67 -0.68 -6.81 8.51
C HIS A 67 -0.42 -5.52 7.72
N ILE A 68 -0.99 -4.40 8.19
CA ILE A 68 -0.82 -3.05 7.61
C ILE A 68 0.09 -2.22 8.53
N GLY A 69 1.19 -1.70 8.00
CA GLY A 69 2.07 -0.83 8.77
C GLY A 69 3.03 0.00 7.93
N ALA A 70 3.88 0.76 8.60
CA ALA A 70 4.93 1.54 7.94
C ALA A 70 5.80 0.62 7.07
N GLY A 71 6.03 1.06 5.82
CA GLY A 71 6.96 0.44 4.90
C GLY A 71 8.39 0.89 5.16
N THR A 72 9.32 0.22 4.51
CA THR A 72 10.76 0.44 4.65
C THR A 72 11.41 0.89 3.35
N TRP A 73 10.64 1.19 2.30
CA TRP A 73 11.21 1.61 1.01
C TRP A 73 12.16 2.81 1.18
N PRO A 74 13.34 2.83 0.54
CA PRO A 74 13.87 1.84 -0.41
C PRO A 74 14.60 0.62 0.21
N GLN A 75 14.70 0.53 1.53
CA GLN A 75 15.36 -0.57 2.23
C GLN A 75 14.49 -1.84 2.27
N MET A 76 15.11 -3.01 2.13
CA MET A 76 14.42 -4.28 2.35
C MET A 76 13.93 -4.39 3.80
N PRO A 77 12.72 -4.94 4.02
CA PRO A 77 12.28 -5.30 5.36
C PRO A 77 13.23 -6.28 6.05
N ASP A 78 13.34 -6.21 7.38
CA ASP A 78 14.25 -7.07 8.17
C ASP A 78 13.95 -8.58 8.08
N TRP A 79 12.73 -8.95 7.68
CA TRP A 79 12.34 -10.35 7.47
C TRP A 79 12.80 -10.91 6.11
N CYS A 80 13.26 -10.06 5.18
CA CYS A 80 13.84 -10.47 3.92
C CYS A 80 15.29 -10.95 4.12
N VAL A 81 15.46 -12.21 4.55
CA VAL A 81 16.79 -12.78 4.84
C VAL A 81 17.08 -14.02 3.98
N PRO A 82 18.25 -14.09 3.31
CA PRO A 82 19.19 -12.99 3.07
C PRO A 82 18.62 -11.96 2.08
N ALA A 83 18.81 -10.66 2.34
CA ALA A 83 18.22 -9.58 1.53
C ALA A 83 18.53 -9.65 0.03
N ALA A 84 19.68 -10.22 -0.35
CA ALA A 84 20.08 -10.40 -1.76
C ALA A 84 19.15 -11.34 -2.55
N GLN A 85 18.32 -12.14 -1.89
CA GLN A 85 17.32 -13.00 -2.52
C GLN A 85 15.94 -12.33 -2.63
N TRP A 86 15.85 -11.04 -2.34
CA TRP A 86 14.59 -10.31 -2.33
C TRP A 86 14.69 -9.07 -3.18
N GLU A 87 13.57 -8.65 -3.75
CA GLU A 87 13.51 -7.38 -4.45
C GLU A 87 12.16 -6.71 -4.36
N PHE A 88 12.19 -5.39 -4.51
CA PHE A 88 11.01 -4.61 -4.87
C PHE A 88 10.88 -4.62 -6.39
N ALA A 89 9.70 -4.97 -6.89
CA ALA A 89 9.42 -4.97 -8.33
C ALA A 89 8.04 -4.42 -8.64
N ALA A 90 7.85 -3.97 -9.88
CA ALA A 90 6.54 -3.59 -10.37
C ALA A 90 5.58 -4.79 -10.38
N LEU A 91 4.32 -4.53 -10.04
CA LEU A 91 3.27 -5.55 -10.06
C LEU A 91 2.64 -5.63 -11.45
N ALA A 92 2.69 -6.82 -12.04
CA ALA A 92 2.07 -7.07 -13.34
C ALA A 92 0.58 -6.74 -13.31
N GLY A 93 0.08 -6.03 -14.31
CA GLY A 93 -1.33 -5.69 -14.44
C GLY A 93 -1.81 -4.49 -13.61
N LEU A 94 -0.94 -3.87 -12.79
CA LEU A 94 -1.26 -2.57 -12.19
C LEU A 94 -0.92 -1.42 -13.15
N PRO A 95 -1.75 -0.35 -13.19
CA PRO A 95 -1.41 0.84 -13.96
C PRO A 95 -0.18 1.53 -13.36
N GLN A 96 0.53 2.29 -14.19
CA GLN A 96 1.54 3.21 -13.69
C GLN A 96 0.87 4.42 -13.01
N PRO A 97 1.49 4.98 -11.96
CA PRO A 97 1.05 6.23 -11.36
C PRO A 97 0.97 7.35 -12.41
N PRO A 98 -0.07 8.20 -12.39
CA PRO A 98 -0.10 9.40 -13.22
C PRO A 98 1.01 10.37 -12.78
N GLU A 99 1.27 11.39 -13.60
CA GLU A 99 2.13 12.50 -13.20
C GLU A 99 1.57 13.16 -11.93
N GLY A 100 2.39 13.22 -10.88
CA GLY A 100 1.94 13.67 -9.56
C GLY A 100 1.21 12.60 -8.72
N GLY A 101 1.14 11.33 -9.13
CA GLY A 101 0.62 10.24 -8.30
C GLY A 101 -0.91 10.27 -8.07
N TRP A 102 -1.40 9.29 -7.31
CA TRP A 102 -2.82 9.17 -6.96
C TRP A 102 -3.08 9.72 -5.56
N THR A 103 -3.94 10.73 -5.44
CA THR A 103 -4.41 11.17 -4.14
C THR A 103 -5.36 10.15 -3.54
N VAL A 104 -5.12 9.71 -2.32
CA VAL A 104 -5.97 8.77 -1.59
C VAL A 104 -7.18 9.50 -1.02
N LEU A 105 -8.36 9.03 -1.42
CA LEU A 105 -9.66 9.58 -1.01
C LEU A 105 -10.16 8.94 0.30
N GLY A 106 -9.72 7.72 0.59
CA GLY A 106 -10.00 7.03 1.84
C GLY A 106 -9.57 5.57 1.81
N THR A 107 -9.54 4.95 2.99
CA THR A 107 -9.18 3.54 3.15
C THR A 107 -10.25 2.81 3.94
N ASP A 108 -10.44 1.54 3.59
CA ASP A 108 -11.39 0.64 4.24
C ASP A 108 -10.73 -0.72 4.45
N GLU A 109 -11.11 -1.41 5.52
CA GLU A 109 -10.56 -2.70 5.90
C GLU A 109 -11.70 -3.66 6.17
N ARG A 110 -11.72 -4.79 5.45
CA ARG A 110 -12.62 -5.90 5.78
C ARG A 110 -11.92 -6.77 6.80
N ARG A 111 -12.51 -6.84 7.99
CA ARG A 111 -12.02 -7.62 9.12
C ARG A 111 -12.89 -8.85 9.36
N ASP A 112 -12.29 -9.91 9.89
CA ASP A 112 -13.01 -11.09 10.35
C ASP A 112 -13.62 -10.90 11.77
N GLU A 113 -14.23 -11.96 12.30
CA GLU A 113 -14.83 -11.98 13.64
C GLU A 113 -13.82 -11.76 14.77
N ARG A 114 -12.52 -12.02 14.52
CA ARG A 114 -11.42 -11.80 15.47
C ARG A 114 -10.86 -10.37 15.35
N GLY A 115 -11.32 -9.60 14.38
CA GLY A 115 -10.85 -8.25 14.09
C GLY A 115 -9.61 -8.20 13.20
N GLU A 116 -9.16 -9.33 12.66
CA GLU A 116 -8.00 -9.39 11.77
C GLU A 116 -8.38 -8.95 10.36
N VAL A 117 -7.49 -8.22 9.69
CA VAL A 117 -7.75 -7.68 8.35
C VAL A 117 -7.53 -8.78 7.31
N HIS A 118 -8.48 -9.01 6.40
CA HIS A 118 -8.30 -9.93 5.26
C HIS A 118 -8.30 -9.20 3.92
N GLU A 119 -8.87 -7.99 3.86
CA GLU A 119 -8.83 -7.14 2.68
C GLU A 119 -8.65 -5.67 3.10
N ALA A 120 -7.80 -4.95 2.38
CA ALA A 120 -7.66 -3.51 2.46
C ALA A 120 -8.00 -2.87 1.12
N VAL A 121 -8.91 -1.90 1.14
CA VAL A 121 -9.33 -1.12 -0.03
C VAL A 121 -8.80 0.30 0.09
N ILE A 122 -7.93 0.69 -0.85
CA ILE A 122 -7.39 2.05 -0.93
C ILE A 122 -8.07 2.74 -2.11
N ARG A 123 -9.00 3.66 -1.81
CA ARG A 123 -9.69 4.46 -2.82
C ARG A 123 -8.83 5.67 -3.16
N CYS A 124 -8.59 5.91 -4.44
CA CYS A 124 -7.79 7.03 -4.90
C CYS A 124 -8.42 7.69 -6.13
N GLU A 125 -7.87 8.83 -6.53
CA GLU A 125 -8.23 9.45 -7.80
C GLU A 125 -8.04 8.43 -8.94
N GLY A 126 -9.09 8.21 -9.73
CA GLY A 126 -9.06 7.26 -10.87
C GLY A 126 -9.39 5.81 -10.55
N GLY A 127 -9.52 5.39 -9.29
CA GLY A 127 -9.96 4.03 -8.97
C GLY A 127 -9.72 3.58 -7.54
N ARG A 128 -9.55 2.28 -7.37
CA ARG A 128 -9.23 1.69 -6.07
C ARG A 128 -8.27 0.51 -6.20
N PHE A 129 -7.34 0.43 -5.27
CA PHE A 129 -6.58 -0.79 -5.02
C PHE A 129 -7.38 -1.67 -4.07
N VAL A 130 -7.42 -2.96 -4.35
CA VAL A 130 -7.94 -3.99 -3.45
C VAL A 130 -6.78 -4.94 -3.18
N VAL A 131 -6.36 -5.00 -1.92
CA VAL A 131 -5.28 -5.86 -1.42
C VAL A 131 -5.91 -6.93 -0.55
N VAL A 132 -5.61 -8.19 -0.79
CA VAL A 132 -6.23 -9.35 -0.12
C VAL A 132 -5.13 -10.23 0.47
N GLY A 133 -5.35 -10.66 1.72
CA GLY A 133 -4.50 -11.62 2.42
C GLY A 133 -4.76 -13.05 1.98
N GLY A 134 -3.76 -13.90 2.16
CA GLY A 134 -3.79 -15.32 1.82
C GLY A 134 -2.41 -15.93 2.03
N ASP A 135 -2.11 -17.01 1.29
CA ASP A 135 -0.76 -17.59 1.29
C ASP A 135 0.30 -16.59 0.80
N THR A 136 -0.10 -15.68 -0.10
CA THR A 136 0.67 -14.53 -0.60
C THR A 136 -0.28 -13.32 -0.70
N VAL A 137 0.25 -12.14 -1.03
CA VAL A 137 -0.59 -10.95 -1.21
C VAL A 137 -1.22 -10.92 -2.60
N GLY A 138 -2.55 -10.94 -2.64
CA GLY A 138 -3.31 -10.59 -3.83
C GLY A 138 -3.47 -9.07 -3.96
N ILE A 139 -3.24 -8.50 -5.14
CA ILE A 139 -3.51 -7.07 -5.39
C ILE A 139 -4.10 -6.86 -6.78
N ARG A 140 -5.10 -5.99 -6.87
CA ARG A 140 -5.66 -5.51 -8.14
C ARG A 140 -6.04 -4.05 -8.07
N PHE A 141 -6.00 -3.39 -9.23
CA PHE A 141 -6.55 -2.05 -9.39
C PHE A 141 -7.84 -2.11 -10.20
N THR A 142 -8.92 -1.53 -9.68
CA THR A 142 -10.17 -1.34 -10.41
C THR A 142 -10.33 0.14 -10.72
N ARG A 143 -10.37 0.51 -12.00
CA ARG A 143 -10.68 1.88 -12.41
C ARG A 143 -12.07 2.27 -11.93
N GLY A 144 -12.19 3.47 -11.40
CA GLY A 144 -13.51 4.06 -11.18
C GLY A 144 -14.13 4.42 -12.52
N HIS A 145 -15.43 4.19 -12.69
CA HIS A 145 -16.15 4.83 -13.77
C HIS A 145 -16.09 6.34 -13.51
N ARG A 146 -15.33 7.06 -14.33
CA ARG A 146 -15.50 8.51 -14.46
C ARG A 146 -16.96 8.68 -14.87
N GLY A 147 -17.77 9.30 -14.01
CA GLY A 147 -19.14 9.64 -14.39
C GLY A 147 -19.08 10.31 -15.76
N ALA A 148 -19.79 9.76 -16.73
CA ALA A 148 -20.07 10.48 -17.96
C ALA A 148 -20.64 11.83 -17.52
N ALA A 149 -20.05 12.93 -18.00
CA ALA A 149 -20.69 14.23 -17.85
C ALA A 149 -22.11 14.08 -18.40
N ALA A 150 -23.12 14.40 -17.59
CA ALA A 150 -24.49 14.43 -18.05
C ALA A 150 -24.54 15.37 -19.27
N PRO A 151 -25.07 14.93 -20.42
CA PRO A 151 -25.34 15.86 -21.49
C PRO A 151 -26.40 16.85 -20.97
N THR A 152 -26.01 18.11 -20.90
CA THR A 152 -26.92 19.26 -20.78
C THR A 152 -27.83 19.35 -21.99
#